data_AF-A0A3M9ZNI0-F1
#
_entry.id   AF-A0A3M9ZNI0-F1
#
_cell.length_a   1.000
_cell.length_b   1.000
_cell.length_c   1.000
_cell.angle_alpha   90.00
_cell.angle_beta   90.00
_cell.angle_gamma   90.00
#
_symmetry.space_group_name_H-M   'P 1'
#
loop_
_entity.id
_entity.type
_entity.pdbx_description
1 polymer ?
#
loop_
_entity_poly.entity_id
_entity_poly.type
_entity_poly.pdbx_seq_one_letter_code
_entity_poly.pdbx_strand_id
1 'polypeptide(L)'
;MPKYQVNGRTPLEWIVDRYNKTVDKDSGIVNDPLEGMDEDDIIAVIERAVYVGVESDRLIAELPDEFEPKDWKPKKTGLDAHMVPDARKSA
;
A
#
# COMPACT_ATOMS: atom_id res chain seq x y z
N MET A 1 -18.20 6.66 -5.49
CA MET A 1 -16.72 6.58 -5.42
C MET A 1 -16.36 5.71 -4.23
N PRO A 2 -15.42 4.76 -4.37
CA PRO A 2 -14.93 3.96 -3.24
C PRO A 2 -14.30 4.86 -2.16
N LYS A 3 -14.41 4.44 -0.91
CA LYS A 3 -13.82 5.09 0.27
C LYS A 3 -12.46 4.51 0.62
N TYR A 4 -12.15 3.31 0.14
CA TYR A 4 -10.87 2.65 0.36
C TYR A 4 -9.73 3.53 -0.13
N GLN A 5 -8.78 3.80 0.76
CA GLN A 5 -7.62 4.66 0.51
C GLN A 5 -6.33 3.96 0.94
N VAL A 6 -5.29 4.18 0.15
CA VAL A 6 -3.91 3.82 0.48
C VAL A 6 -3.13 5.12 0.57
N ASN A 7 -2.59 5.41 1.75
CA ASN A 7 -1.84 6.64 2.02
C ASN A 7 -2.62 7.92 1.61
N GLY A 8 -3.91 7.97 1.96
CA GLY A 8 -4.77 9.14 1.75
C GLY A 8 -5.33 9.32 0.33
N ARG A 9 -5.10 8.38 -0.59
CA ARG A 9 -5.65 8.41 -1.95
C ARG A 9 -6.34 7.10 -2.29
N THR A 10 -7.42 7.17 -3.05
CA THR A 10 -8.08 6.00 -3.64
C THR A 10 -7.18 5.35 -4.70
N PRO A 11 -7.37 4.06 -5.03
CA PRO A 11 -6.62 3.41 -6.11
C PRO A 11 -6.72 4.17 -7.45
N LEU A 12 -7.89 4.71 -7.79
CA LEU A 12 -8.07 5.50 -9.02
C LEU A 12 -7.23 6.78 -9.01
N GLU A 13 -7.19 7.51 -7.89
CA GLU A 13 -6.36 8.71 -7.76
C GLU A 13 -4.86 8.38 -7.86
N TRP A 14 -4.43 7.20 -7.39
CA TRP A 14 -3.07 6.72 -7.61
C TRP A 14 -2.76 6.48 -9.08
N ILE A 15 -3.68 5.85 -9.82
CA ILE A 15 -3.49 5.66 -11.27
C ILE A 15 -3.38 7.01 -11.98
N VAL A 16 -4.29 7.94 -11.71
CA VAL A 16 -4.26 9.29 -12.32
C VAL A 16 -2.95 10.04 -12.04
N ASP A 17 -2.42 9.94 -10.83
CA ASP A 17 -1.18 10.60 -10.43
C ASP A 17 0.07 9.94 -11.03
N ARG A 18 0.09 8.60 -11.06
CA ARG A 18 1.31 7.84 -11.39
C ARG A 18 1.42 7.46 -12.85
N TYR A 19 0.31 7.26 -13.57
CA TYR A 19 0.29 6.95 -15.00
C TYR A 19 0.33 8.22 -15.86
N ASN A 20 1.26 9.11 -15.51
CA ASN A 20 1.49 10.35 -16.22
C ASN A 20 2.97 10.44 -16.62
N LYS A 21 3.23 10.87 -17.85
CA LYS A 21 4.58 11.10 -18.33
C LYS A 21 5.19 12.28 -17.58
N THR A 22 6.34 12.06 -16.97
CA THR A 22 7.08 13.09 -16.24
C THR A 22 8.54 13.12 -16.68
N VAL A 23 9.17 14.28 -16.54
CA VAL A 23 10.61 14.45 -16.82
C VAL A 23 11.22 15.09 -15.59
N ASP A 24 12.21 14.43 -15.01
CA ASP A 24 12.97 15.00 -13.91
C ASP A 24 13.80 16.19 -14.39
N LYS A 25 13.73 17.31 -13.67
CA LYS A 25 14.32 18.58 -14.12
C LYS A 25 15.84 18.61 -14.04
N ASP A 26 16.40 17.91 -13.04
CA ASP A 26 17.84 17.96 -12.76
C ASP A 26 18.60 16.95 -13.60
N SER A 27 18.06 15.74 -13.74
CA SER A 27 18.69 14.65 -14.51
C SER A 27 18.23 14.56 -15.97
N GLY A 28 17.07 15.13 -16.31
CA GLY A 28 16.44 14.95 -17.62
C GLY A 28 15.87 13.55 -17.86
N ILE A 29 15.85 12.68 -16.85
CA ILE A 29 15.33 11.32 -16.99
C ILE A 29 13.82 11.36 -17.22
N VAL A 30 13.39 10.76 -18.32
CA VAL A 30 11.98 10.59 -18.67
C VAL A 30 11.43 9.38 -17.93
N ASN A 31 10.30 9.56 -17.24
CA ASN A 31 9.50 8.49 -16.67
C ASN A 31 8.15 8.48 -17.39
N ASP A 32 8.01 7.57 -18.35
CA ASP A 32 6.79 7.41 -19.14
C ASP A 32 6.17 6.03 -18.88
N PRO A 33 5.26 5.92 -17.91
CA PRO A 33 4.59 4.66 -17.59
C PRO A 33 3.59 4.21 -18.67
N LEU A 34 3.29 5.08 -19.64
CA LEU A 34 2.42 4.78 -20.78
C LEU A 34 3.22 4.30 -22.00
N GLU A 35 4.55 4.29 -21.93
CA GLU A 35 5.40 3.87 -23.04
C GLU A 35 5.13 2.41 -23.42
N GLY A 36 4.68 2.20 -24.67
CA GLY A 36 4.35 0.87 -25.19
C GLY A 36 2.96 0.37 -24.83
N MET A 37 2.12 1.18 -24.17
CA MET A 37 0.72 0.89 -23.93
C MET A 37 -0.18 1.48 -25.01
N ASP A 38 -1.31 0.82 -25.27
CA ASP A 38 -2.40 1.39 -26.05
C ASP A 38 -3.56 1.90 -25.15
N GLU A 39 -4.66 2.30 -25.80
CA GLU A 39 -5.85 2.81 -25.10
C GLU A 39 -6.54 1.71 -24.28
N ASP A 40 -6.58 0.48 -24.79
CA ASP A 40 -7.23 -0.63 -24.10
C ASP A 40 -6.44 -1.02 -22.84
N ASP A 41 -5.10 -0.93 -22.88
CA ASP A 41 -4.23 -1.18 -21.72
C ASP A 41 -4.53 -0.23 -20.55
N ILE A 42 -4.57 1.09 -20.81
CA ILE A 42 -4.83 2.08 -19.75
C ILE A 42 -6.26 2.00 -19.24
N ILE A 43 -7.24 1.74 -20.12
CA ILE A 43 -8.63 1.50 -19.72
C ILE A 43 -8.70 0.30 -18.77
N ALA A 44 -8.04 -0.81 -19.10
CA ALA A 44 -8.03 -2.00 -18.26
C ALA A 44 -7.40 -1.74 -16.87
N VAL A 45 -6.36 -0.91 -16.79
CA VAL A 45 -5.76 -0.50 -15.51
C VAL A 45 -6.74 0.32 -14.67
N ILE A 46 -7.43 1.29 -15.29
CA ILE A 46 -8.42 2.13 -14.62
C ILE A 46 -9.60 1.28 -14.11
N GLU A 47 -10.14 0.39 -14.94
CA GLU A 47 -11.23 -0.51 -14.57
C GLU A 47 -10.86 -1.39 -13.36
N ARG A 48 -9.65 -1.96 -13.39
CA ARG A 48 -9.13 -2.78 -12.27
C ARG A 48 -8.94 -1.96 -11.00
N ALA A 49 -8.42 -0.74 -11.10
CA ALA A 49 -8.25 0.13 -9.94
C ALA A 49 -9.61 0.50 -9.29
N VAL A 50 -10.62 0.80 -10.12
CA VAL A 50 -11.99 1.04 -9.64
C VAL A 50 -12.55 -0.21 -8.96
N TYR A 51 -12.43 -1.37 -9.61
CA TYR A 51 -12.90 -2.65 -9.06
C TYR A 51 -12.23 -2.97 -7.72
N VAL A 52 -10.91 -2.89 -7.64
CA VAL A 52 -10.16 -3.13 -6.39
C VAL A 52 -10.61 -2.18 -5.29
N GLY A 53 -10.84 -0.89 -5.60
CA GLY A 53 -11.35 0.07 -4.62
C GLY A 53 -12.72 -0.32 -4.06
N VAL A 54 -13.68 -0.63 -4.94
CA VAL A 54 -15.05 -0.98 -4.54
C VAL A 54 -15.11 -2.33 -3.82
N GLU A 55 -14.39 -3.33 -4.32
CA GLU A 55 -14.37 -4.66 -3.71
C GLU A 55 -13.65 -4.64 -2.36
N SER A 56 -12.62 -3.80 -2.20
CA SER A 56 -11.98 -3.60 -0.89
C SER A 56 -12.94 -3.01 0.13
N ASP A 57 -13.72 -1.98 -0.24
CA ASP A 57 -14.75 -1.42 0.65
C ASP A 57 -15.75 -2.50 1.09
N ARG A 58 -16.19 -3.34 0.16
CA ARG A 58 -17.11 -4.45 0.43
C ARG A 58 -16.49 -5.46 1.40
N LEU A 59 -15.28 -5.95 1.11
CA LEU A 59 -14.61 -6.93 1.96
C LEU A 59 -14.34 -6.39 3.36
N ILE A 60 -13.94 -5.11 3.47
CA ILE A 60 -13.73 -4.45 4.76
C ILE A 60 -15.03 -4.37 5.56
N ALA A 61 -16.15 -4.06 4.90
CA ALA A 61 -17.46 -4.02 5.55
C ALA A 61 -17.95 -5.41 6.04
N GLU A 62 -17.43 -6.49 5.44
CA GLU A 62 -17.74 -7.87 5.82
C GLU A 62 -16.78 -8.42 6.90
N LEU A 63 -15.75 -7.67 7.30
CA LEU A 63 -14.82 -8.09 8.35
C LEU A 63 -15.53 -8.15 9.72
N PRO A 64 -15.15 -9.11 10.58
CA PRO A 64 -15.62 -9.12 11.96
C PRO A 64 -15.05 -7.93 12.76
N ASP A 65 -15.81 -7.46 13.75
CA ASP A 65 -15.40 -6.35 14.63
C ASP A 65 -14.11 -6.65 15.43
N GLU A 66 -13.89 -7.93 15.75
CA GLU A 66 -12.68 -8.42 16.42
C GLU A 66 -11.93 -9.40 15.50
N PHE A 67 -10.75 -9.00 15.02
CA PHE A 67 -9.84 -9.86 14.25
C PHE A 67 -8.88 -10.66 15.15
N GLU A 68 -8.53 -10.12 16.32
CA GLU A 68 -7.66 -10.78 17.28
C GLU A 68 -8.47 -11.49 18.37
N PRO A 69 -8.12 -12.75 18.73
CA PRO A 69 -8.68 -13.36 19.92
C PRO A 69 -8.36 -12.51 21.15
N LYS A 70 -9.31 -12.37 22.08
CA LYS A 70 -9.12 -11.62 23.35
C LYS A 70 -7.86 -12.02 24.14
N ASP A 71 -7.37 -13.24 23.94
CA ASP A 71 -6.18 -13.79 24.59
C ASP A 71 -4.92 -13.78 23.70
N TRP A 72 -4.90 -12.99 22.63
CA TRP A 72 -3.75 -12.89 21.74
C TRP A 72 -2.53 -12.34 22.49
N LYS A 73 -1.46 -13.15 22.55
CA LYS A 73 -0.16 -12.75 23.09
C LYS A 73 0.84 -12.68 21.94
N PRO A 74 1.38 -11.51 21.60
CA PRO A 74 2.40 -11.40 20.57
C PRO A 74 3.58 -12.32 20.92
N LYS A 75 3.98 -13.18 19.97
CA LYS A 75 5.23 -13.93 20.14
C LYS A 75 6.35 -12.89 20.15
N LYS A 76 7.05 -12.79 21.29
CA LYS A 76 8.29 -12.00 21.40
C LYS A 76 9.37 -12.69 20.54
N THR A 77 9.32 -12.44 19.24
CA THR A 77 10.25 -12.96 18.23
C THR A 77 11.13 -11.84 17.67
N GLY A 78 11.28 -10.75 18.42
CA GLY A 78 12.18 -9.64 18.11
C GLY A 78 13.60 -9.87 18.64
N LEU A 79 14.54 -9.01 18.23
CA LEU A 79 15.95 -9.08 18.62
C LEU A 79 16.15 -9.04 20.16
N ASP A 80 15.23 -8.39 20.87
CA ASP A 80 15.15 -8.32 22.34
C ASP A 80 15.06 -9.70 23.01
N ALA A 81 14.55 -10.73 22.30
CA ALA A 81 14.48 -12.11 22.81
C ALA A 81 15.84 -12.82 22.83
N HIS A 82 16.83 -12.27 22.12
CA HIS A 82 18.21 -12.79 22.03
C HIS A 82 19.25 -11.79 22.53
N MET A 83 18.84 -10.59 22.95
CA MET A 83 19.73 -9.66 23.63
C MET A 83 20.11 -10.25 25.00
N VAL A 84 21.39 -10.59 25.14
CA VAL A 84 22.01 -10.85 26.45
C VAL A 84 21.87 -9.56 27.27
N PRO A 85 21.54 -9.60 28.57
CA PRO A 85 21.53 -8.41 29.40
C PRO A 85 22.96 -7.87 29.50
N ASP A 86 23.34 -6.95 28.60
CA ASP A 86 24.68 -6.41 28.58
C ASP A 86 24.81 -5.24 29.55
N ALA A 87 25.65 -5.46 30.55
CA ALA A 87 26.60 -4.51 31.14
C ALA A 87 26.13 -3.10 31.54
N ARG A 88 24.85 -2.85 31.85
CA ARG A 88 24.41 -1.59 32.50
C ARG A 88 24.26 -1.68 34.02
N LYS A 89 25.04 -2.53 34.69
CA LYS A 89 25.22 -2.50 36.15
C LYS A 89 26.62 -2.96 36.57
N SER A 90 27.62 -2.09 36.42
CA SER A 90 28.67 -1.92 37.43
C SER A 90 29.49 -0.67 37.14
N ALA A 91 29.58 0.19 38.16
CA ALA A 91 30.67 1.12 38.50
C ALA A 91 31.23 2.05 37.40
#